data_AF-S3TPX1-F1
#
_entry.id   AF-S3TPX1-F1
#
_cell.length_a   1.000
_cell.length_b   1.000
_cell.length_c   1.000
_cell.angle_alpha   90.00
_cell.angle_beta   90.00
_cell.angle_gamma   90.00
#
_symmetry.space_group_name_H-M   'P 1'
#
loop_
_entity.id
_entity.type
_entity.pdbx_description
1 polymer ?
#
loop_
_entity_poly.entity_id
_entity_poly.type
_entity_poly.pdbx_seq_one_letter_code
_entity_poly.pdbx_strand_id
1 'polypeptide(L)' 'MNQQSTTSEPQTTIPYSYALRMFLGWSILYMGTLVGFIELLRRNII' A
#
# COMPACT_ATOMS: atom_id res chain seq x y z
N MET A 1 -38.81 16.32 19.19
CA MET A 1 -37.36 16.01 19.28
C MET A 1 -37.05 15.07 18.12
N ASN A 2 -36.31 15.56 17.12
CA ASN A 2 -36.09 14.87 15.85
C ASN A 2 -34.91 13.89 16.02
N GLN A 3 -35.16 12.60 15.87
CA GLN A 3 -34.15 11.54 15.96
C GLN A 3 -33.33 11.53 14.67
N GLN A 4 -32.24 12.29 14.68
CA GLN A 4 -31.27 12.29 13.59
C GLN A 4 -30.43 11.02 13.70
N SER A 5 -30.81 10.01 12.93
CA SER A 5 -29.99 8.83 12.67
C SER A 5 -28.69 9.27 12.01
N THR A 6 -27.65 9.53 12.81
CA THR A 6 -26.28 9.54 12.32
C THR A 6 -25.91 8.10 12.03
N THR A 7 -26.12 7.71 10.77
CA THR A 7 -25.48 6.55 10.15
C THR A 7 -24.03 6.53 10.62
N SER A 8 -23.69 5.53 11.42
CA SER A 8 -22.32 5.24 11.82
C SER A 8 -21.60 4.68 10.60
N GLU A 9 -21.31 5.53 9.61
CA GLU A 9 -20.24 5.22 8.67
C GLU A 9 -18.98 5.18 9.51
N PRO A 10 -18.27 4.04 9.58
CA PRO A 10 -16.97 4.04 10.23
C PRO A 10 -16.12 4.96 9.38
N GLN A 11 -15.88 6.18 9.85
CA GLN A 11 -14.83 7.03 9.32
C GLN A 11 -13.51 6.31 9.62
N THR A 12 -13.18 5.32 8.78
CA THR A 12 -11.85 4.72 8.70
C THR A 12 -10.97 5.78 8.06
N THR A 13 -10.72 6.87 8.79
CA THR A 13 -9.70 7.84 8.46
C THR A 13 -8.39 7.07 8.58
N ILE A 14 -7.98 6.44 7.48
CA ILE A 14 -6.68 5.77 7.38
C ILE A 14 -5.67 6.87 7.74
N PRO A 15 -5.00 6.77 8.90
CA PRO A 15 -4.14 7.85 9.33
C PRO A 15 -3.04 7.99 8.28
N TYR A 16 -2.71 9.23 7.90
CA TYR A 16 -1.71 9.51 6.87
C TYR A 16 -0.39 8.76 7.13
N SER A 17 0.00 8.62 8.40
CA SER A 17 1.14 7.83 8.85
C SER A 17 1.04 6.35 8.50
N TYR A 18 -0.15 5.75 8.54
CA TYR A 18 -0.39 4.37 8.10
C TYR A 18 -0.30 4.25 6.59
N ALA A 19 -0.91 5.18 5.84
CA ALA A 19 -0.79 5.22 4.37
C ALA A 19 0.67 5.37 3.91
N LEU A 20 1.44 6.22 4.59
CA LEU A 20 2.86 6.41 4.29
C LEU A 20 3.69 5.17 4.60
N ARG A 21 3.44 4.50 5.74
CA ARG A 21 4.10 3.23 6.10
C ARG A 21 3.76 2.12 5.12
N MET A 22 2.49 2.02 4.74
CA MET A 22 1.99 1.12 3.70
C MET A 22 2.77 1.39 2.41
N PHE A 23 2.74 2.63 1.90
CA PHE A 23 3.43 3.02 0.67
C PHE A 23 4.94 2.71 0.69
N LEU A 24 5.65 3.03 1.77
CA LEU A 24 7.07 2.69 1.91
C LEU A 24 7.32 1.17 1.88
N GLY A 25 6.51 0.40 2.60
CA GLY A 25 6.61 -1.06 2.62
C GLY A 25 6.39 -1.67 1.23
N TRP A 26 5.33 -1.26 0.54
CA TRP A 26 5.06 -1.70 -0.83
C TRP A 26 6.13 -1.24 -1.83
N SER A 27 6.70 -0.04 -1.64
CA SER A 27 7.76 0.48 -2.51
C SER A 27 9.06 -0.33 -2.38
N ILE A 28 9.47 -0.67 -1.16
CA ILE A 28 10.66 -1.52 -0.93
C ILE A 28 10.44 -2.92 -1.51
N LEU A 29 9.26 -3.51 -1.29
CA LEU A 29 8.91 -4.81 -1.84
C LEU A 29 8.94 -4.77 -3.38
N TYR A 30 8.37 -3.73 -3.99
CA TYR A 30 8.37 -3.53 -5.42
C TYR A 30 9.80 -3.43 -5.98
N MET A 31 10.65 -2.57 -5.40
CA MET A 31 12.04 -2.42 -5.85
C MET A 31 12.84 -3.71 -5.71
N GLY A 32 12.67 -4.46 -4.61
CA GLY A 32 13.34 -5.75 -4.41
C GLY A 32 12.92 -6.79 -5.46
N THR A 33 11.62 -6.90 -5.74
CA THR A 33 11.12 -7.81 -6.79
C THR A 33 11.58 -7.39 -8.18
N LEU A 34 11.60 -6.09 -8.47
CA LEU A 34 12.05 -5.54 -9.75
C LEU A 34 13.54 -5.83 -9.99
N VAL A 35 14.39 -5.62 -8.99
CA VAL A 35 15.83 -5.94 -9.07
C VAL A 35 16.03 -7.44 -9.29
N GLY A 36 15.37 -8.30 -8.51
CA GLY A 36 15.45 -9.75 -8.69
C GLY A 36 14.95 -10.22 -10.07
N PHE A 37 13.90 -9.58 -10.58
CA PHE A 37 13.36 -9.87 -11.91
C PHE A 37 14.33 -9.45 -13.03
N ILE A 38 14.96 -8.28 -12.91
CA ILE A 38 16.01 -7.82 -13.83
C ILE A 38 17.22 -8.76 -13.79
N GLU A 39 17.62 -9.23 -12.61
CA GLU A 39 18.72 -10.20 -12.44
C GLU A 39 18.42 -11.52 -13.15
N LEU A 40 17.17 -12.02 -13.02
CA LEU A 40 16.70 -13.24 -13.68
C LEU A 40 16.66 -13.09 -15.20
N LEU A 41 16.12 -11.97 -15.71
CA LEU A 41 16.13 -11.65 -17.13
C LEU A 41 17.57 -11.58 -17.67
N ARG A 42 18.47 -10.92 -16.94
CA ARG A 42 19.88 -10.80 -17.32
C ARG A 42 20.58 -12.16 -17.39
N ARG A 43 20.29 -13.07 -16.45
CA ARG A 43 20.81 -14.45 -16.44
C ARG A 43 20.20 -15.38 -17.48
N ASN A 44 19.01 -15.05 -17.99
CA ASN A 44 18.31 -15.87 -18.98
C ASN A 44 18.56 -15.37 -20.42
N ILE A 45 19.01 -14.13 -20.60
CA ILE A 45 19.33 -13.52 -21.90
C ILE A 45 20.82 -13.67 -22.28
N ILE A 46 21.74 -13.69 -21.30
CA ILE A 46 23.17 -13.99 -21.49
C ILE A 46 23.40 -15.47 -21.28
#